data_AF-W4URK2-F1
#
_entry.id   AF-W4URK2-F1
#
_cell.length_a   1.000
_cell.length_b   1.000
_cell.length_c   1.000
_cell.angle_alpha   90.00
_cell.angle_beta   90.00
_cell.angle_gamma   90.00
#
_symmetry.space_group_name_H-M   'P 1'
#
loop_
_entity.id
_entity.type
_entity.pdbx_description
1 polymer ?
#
loop_
_entity_poly.entity_id
_entity_poly.type
_entity_poly.pdbx_seq_one_letter_code
_entity_poly.pdbx_strand_id
1 'polypeptide(L)'
;MQNTESLDAYILQHIDAESDYLKALYRDTHVKLLRPRMASGHLQGRMLKMFVEMIRPRQVLEIGTYSGYSALCLAEGLPENGMLHTFEINDEQEDFTRPWLENSAYADKIKFYIGRT
;
A
#
# COMPACT_ATOMS: atom_id res chain seq x y z
N MET A 1 -11.08 15.91 -21.15
CA MET A 1 -11.18 15.82 -19.67
C MET A 1 -12.28 14.86 -19.25
N GLN A 2 -13.54 15.00 -19.71
CA GLN A 2 -14.65 14.06 -19.41
C GLN A 2 -14.37 12.57 -19.73
N ASN A 3 -13.63 12.27 -20.80
CA ASN A 3 -13.35 10.89 -21.23
C ASN A 3 -12.39 10.12 -20.31
N THR A 4 -11.56 10.82 -19.54
CA THR A 4 -10.57 10.19 -18.65
C THR A 4 -11.21 9.82 -17.31
N GLU A 5 -12.01 10.72 -16.73
CA GLU A 5 -12.75 10.44 -15.49
C GLU A 5 -13.75 9.28 -15.66
N SER A 6 -14.40 9.19 -16.83
CA SER A 6 -15.28 8.06 -17.15
C SER A 6 -14.52 6.74 -17.27
N LEU A 7 -13.27 6.79 -17.75
CA LEU A 7 -12.44 5.60 -17.92
C LEU A 7 -11.89 5.12 -16.57
N ASP A 8 -11.43 6.03 -15.72
CA ASP A 8 -10.93 5.69 -14.38
C ASP A 8 -12.05 5.06 -13.55
N ALA A 9 -13.25 5.65 -13.56
CA ALA A 9 -14.40 5.09 -12.88
C ALA A 9 -14.77 3.70 -13.42
N TYR A 10 -14.71 3.51 -14.75
CA TYR A 10 -14.94 2.22 -15.37
C TYR A 10 -13.92 1.17 -14.88
N ILE A 11 -12.63 1.50 -14.88
CA ILE A 11 -11.58 0.59 -14.40
C ILE A 11 -11.82 0.22 -12.94
N LEU A 12 -12.04 1.21 -12.07
CA LEU A 12 -12.25 0.97 -10.63
C LEU A 12 -13.49 0.10 -10.33
N GLN A 13 -14.51 0.14 -11.21
CA GLN A 13 -15.69 -0.72 -11.10
C GLN A 13 -15.47 -2.17 -11.60
N HIS A 14 -14.41 -2.41 -12.37
CA HIS A 14 -14.16 -3.71 -13.03
C HIS A 14 -12.87 -4.41 -12.58
N ILE A 15 -12.05 -3.78 -11.73
CA ILE A 15 -10.93 -4.43 -11.06
C ILE A 15 -11.35 -4.97 -9.69
N ASP A 16 -10.46 -5.76 -9.08
CA ASP A 16 -10.61 -6.18 -7.69
C ASP A 16 -10.92 -5.01 -6.75
N ALA A 17 -11.90 -5.19 -5.87
CA ALA A 17 -12.22 -4.20 -4.86
C ALA A 17 -11.06 -4.01 -3.86
N GLU A 18 -10.87 -2.78 -3.39
CA GLU A 18 -10.06 -2.49 -2.21
C GLU A 18 -10.85 -2.83 -0.94
N SER A 19 -10.13 -3.28 0.09
CA SER A 19 -10.70 -3.56 1.41
C SER A 19 -11.13 -2.27 2.10
N ASP A 20 -12.05 -2.38 3.05
CA ASP A 20 -12.46 -1.22 3.85
C ASP A 20 -11.31 -0.65 4.70
N TYR A 21 -10.33 -1.49 5.06
CA TYR A 21 -9.11 -1.05 5.72
C TYR A 21 -8.24 -0.16 4.82
N LEU A 22 -8.06 -0.55 3.54
CA LEU A 22 -7.34 0.25 2.57
C LEU A 22 -8.06 1.57 2.25
N LYS A 23 -9.39 1.54 2.10
CA LYS A 23 -10.21 2.77 1.96
C LYS A 23 -10.00 3.72 3.13
N ALA A 24 -10.05 3.20 4.36
CA ALA A 24 -9.87 3.99 5.56
C ALA A 24 -8.46 4.61 5.62
N LEU A 25 -7.41 3.83 5.34
CA LEU A 25 -6.04 4.33 5.25
C LEU A 25 -5.89 5.40 4.17
N TYR A 26 -6.44 5.17 2.99
CA TYR A 26 -6.36 6.13 1.88
C TYR A 26 -7.07 7.44 2.23
N ARG A 27 -8.24 7.36 2.87
CA ARG A 27 -8.96 8.53 3.38
C ARG A 27 -8.16 9.27 4.46
N ASP A 28 -7.62 8.56 5.43
CA ASP A 28 -6.84 9.16 6.51
C ASP A 28 -5.55 9.79 5.99
N THR A 29 -4.93 9.19 4.97
CA THR A 29 -3.80 9.78 4.23
C THR A 29 -4.19 11.14 3.62
N HIS A 30 -5.39 11.24 3.04
CA HIS A 30 -5.92 12.50 2.47
C HIS A 30 -6.20 13.58 3.51
N VAL A 31 -6.58 13.19 4.71
CA VAL A 31 -6.97 14.12 5.78
C VAL A 31 -5.78 14.55 6.62
N LYS A 32 -4.83 13.64 6.88
CA LYS A 32 -3.80 13.81 7.92
C LYS A 32 -2.40 14.09 7.38
N LEU A 33 -2.09 13.72 6.13
CA LEU A 33 -0.76 13.89 5.56
C LEU A 33 -0.69 15.05 4.55
N LEU A 34 0.46 15.72 4.49
CA LEU A 34 0.67 16.93 3.66
C LEU A 34 0.67 16.66 2.14
N ARG A 35 0.91 15.41 1.73
CA ARG A 35 1.15 15.02 0.33
C ARG A 35 0.36 13.77 -0.06
N PRO A 36 -0.98 13.78 0.05
CA PRO A 36 -1.79 12.57 -0.07
C PRO A 36 -1.72 11.90 -1.45
N ARG A 37 -1.39 12.66 -2.49
CA ARG A 37 -1.19 12.17 -3.86
C ARG A 37 0.04 11.26 -4.03
N MET A 38 0.90 11.15 -3.01
CA MET A 38 2.04 10.21 -3.03
C MET A 38 1.62 8.76 -2.75
N ALA A 39 0.41 8.52 -2.22
CA ALA A 39 -0.09 7.17 -2.05
C ALA A 39 -0.56 6.57 -3.37
N SER A 40 -0.27 5.28 -3.60
CA SER A 40 -0.60 4.57 -4.85
C SER A 40 -2.10 4.49 -5.14
N GLY A 41 -2.93 4.37 -4.10
CA GLY A 41 -4.39 4.28 -4.21
C GLY A 41 -4.89 2.97 -4.85
N HIS A 42 -6.20 2.87 -5.03
CA HIS A 42 -6.92 1.64 -5.38
C HIS A 42 -6.34 0.93 -6.60
N LEU A 43 -6.32 1.59 -7.77
CA LEU A 43 -5.89 0.97 -9.03
C LEU A 43 -4.48 0.40 -8.96
N GLN A 44 -3.51 1.22 -8.54
CA GLN A 44 -2.10 0.80 -8.49
C GLN A 44 -1.86 -0.25 -7.41
N GLY A 45 -2.53 -0.14 -6.26
CA GLY A 45 -2.44 -1.13 -5.19
C GLY A 45 -2.88 -2.53 -5.64
N ARG A 46 -4.01 -2.63 -6.35
CA ARG A 46 -4.48 -3.92 -6.88
C ARG A 46 -3.55 -4.49 -7.94
N MET A 47 -2.99 -3.64 -8.80
CA MET A 47 -1.99 -4.05 -9.77
C MET A 47 -0.74 -4.63 -9.09
N LEU A 48 -0.24 -3.99 -8.03
CA LEU A 48 0.90 -4.50 -7.25
C LEU A 48 0.59 -5.85 -6.61
N LYS A 49 -0.58 -5.99 -5.97
CA LYS A 49 -1.02 -7.26 -5.40
C LYS A 49 -1.05 -8.36 -6.46
N MET A 50 -1.65 -8.09 -7.62
CA MET A 50 -1.74 -9.04 -8.73
C MET A 50 -0.34 -9.51 -9.17
N PHE A 51 0.64 -8.62 -9.25
CA PHE A 51 2.02 -9.00 -9.57
C PHE A 51 2.62 -9.93 -8.51
N VAL A 52 2.41 -9.65 -7.23
CA VAL A 52 2.90 -10.51 -6.15
C VAL A 52 2.25 -11.89 -6.21
N GLU A 53 0.95 -11.98 -6.45
CA GLU A 53 0.24 -13.27 -6.56
C GLU A 53 0.70 -14.10 -7.77
N MET A 54 1.01 -13.45 -8.89
CA MET A 54 1.52 -14.13 -10.09
C MET A 54 2.98 -14.60 -9.93
N ILE A 55 3.85 -13.75 -9.37
CA ILE A 55 5.28 -14.04 -9.22
C ILE A 55 5.54 -14.97 -8.03
N ARG A 56 4.69 -14.90 -7.00
CA ARG A 56 4.81 -15.61 -5.71
C ARG A 56 6.19 -15.43 -5.05
N PRO A 57 6.68 -14.18 -4.89
CA PRO A 57 7.99 -13.94 -4.31
C PRO A 57 8.00 -14.33 -2.82
N ARG A 58 9.15 -14.82 -2.33
CA ARG A 58 9.38 -15.01 -0.89
C ARG A 58 9.84 -13.73 -0.18
N GLN A 59 10.42 -12.81 -0.93
CA GLN A 59 11.01 -11.58 -0.42
C GLN A 59 10.66 -10.43 -1.37
N VAL A 60 10.16 -9.33 -0.82
CA VAL A 60 9.91 -8.09 -1.54
C VAL A 60 10.64 -6.96 -0.82
N LEU A 61 11.30 -6.10 -1.58
CA LEU A 61 11.90 -4.86 -1.08
C LEU A 61 11.12 -3.67 -1.65
N GLU A 62 10.65 -2.81 -0.76
CA GLU A 62 10.02 -1.53 -1.08
C GLU A 62 10.87 -0.39 -0.52
N ILE A 63 11.14 0.61 -1.34
CA ILE A 63 11.87 1.83 -0.96
C ILE A 63 10.89 2.99 -1.09
N GLY A 64 10.55 3.61 0.04
CA GLY A 64 9.51 4.62 0.17
C GLY A 64 8.18 4.01 0.62
N THR A 65 7.95 3.94 1.93
CA THR A 65 6.71 3.41 2.52
C THR A 65 5.58 4.43 2.51
N TYR A 66 5.90 5.72 2.71
CA TYR A 66 4.93 6.80 2.90
C TYR A 66 3.81 6.38 3.89
N SER A 67 2.54 6.52 3.53
CA SER A 67 1.36 6.08 4.29
C SER A 67 1.26 4.57 4.55
N GLY A 68 2.03 3.73 3.81
CA GLY A 68 1.95 2.27 3.90
C GLY A 68 0.92 1.59 3.00
N TYR A 69 0.21 2.35 2.13
CA TYR A 69 -0.83 1.78 1.27
C TYR A 69 -0.31 0.69 0.32
N SER A 70 0.78 0.96 -0.41
CA SER A 70 1.40 -0.02 -1.31
C SER A 70 1.97 -1.21 -0.54
N ALA A 71 2.58 -0.97 0.62
CA ALA A 71 3.11 -2.02 1.50
C ALA A 71 2.03 -3.05 1.87
N LEU A 72 0.84 -2.58 2.25
CA LEU A 72 -0.29 -3.46 2.55
C LEU A 72 -0.77 -4.25 1.33
N CYS A 73 -0.83 -3.63 0.15
CA CYS A 73 -1.21 -4.32 -1.09
C CYS A 73 -0.19 -5.38 -1.50
N LEU A 74 1.10 -5.10 -1.35
CA LEU A 74 2.18 -6.06 -1.60
C LEU A 74 2.07 -7.23 -0.62
N ALA A 75 1.90 -6.94 0.68
CA ALA A 75 1.81 -7.95 1.72
C ALA A 75 0.56 -8.84 1.62
N GLU A 76 -0.56 -8.27 1.17
CA GLU A 76 -1.80 -9.02 0.88
C GLU A 76 -1.55 -10.15 -0.12
N GLY A 77 -0.79 -9.88 -1.19
CA GLY A 77 -0.51 -10.85 -2.25
C GLY A 77 0.59 -11.86 -1.92
N LEU A 78 1.34 -11.66 -0.83
CA LEU A 78 2.49 -12.53 -0.49
C LEU A 78 2.03 -13.95 -0.14
N PRO A 79 2.77 -14.98 -0.60
CA PRO A 79 2.53 -16.35 -0.18
C PRO A 79 2.79 -16.54 1.31
N GLU A 80 2.40 -17.69 1.85
CA GLU A 80 2.77 -18.10 3.20
C GLU A 80 4.31 -18.08 3.35
N ASN A 81 4.79 -17.54 4.48
CA ASN A 81 6.21 -17.27 4.76
C ASN A 81 6.89 -16.24 3.84
N GLY A 82 6.14 -15.51 3.01
CA GLY A 82 6.65 -14.34 2.30
C GLY A 82 6.87 -13.17 3.24
N MET A 83 7.87 -12.33 2.95
CA MET A 83 8.19 -11.14 3.73
C MET A 83 8.35 -9.92 2.83
N LEU A 84 7.76 -8.81 3.25
CA LEU A 84 8.00 -7.48 2.71
C LEU A 84 8.94 -6.73 3.65
N HIS A 85 10.01 -6.19 3.08
CA HIS A 85 10.88 -5.21 3.73
C HIS A 85 10.59 -3.84 3.12
N THR A 86 10.09 -2.90 3.91
CA THR A 86 9.75 -1.56 3.44
C THR A 86 10.48 -0.49 4.26
N PHE A 87 11.04 0.50 3.57
CA PHE A 87 11.91 1.52 4.14
C PHE A 87 11.32 2.92 3.94
N GLU A 88 11.26 3.69 5.02
CA GLU A 88 10.91 5.10 4.99
C GLU A 88 12.02 5.96 5.58
N ILE A 89 12.30 7.08 4.91
CA ILE A 89 13.36 8.01 5.30
C ILE A 89 12.85 9.10 6.23
N ASN A 90 11.56 9.42 6.15
CA ASN A 90 10.91 10.43 6.97
C ASN A 90 10.32 9.80 8.23
N ASP A 91 11.06 9.91 9.32
CA ASP A 91 10.68 9.45 10.67
C ASP A 91 9.44 10.16 11.22
N GLU A 92 9.17 11.41 10.84
CA GLU A 92 7.95 12.13 11.26
C GLU A 92 6.65 11.44 10.82
N GLN A 93 6.71 10.55 9.81
CA GLN A 93 5.55 9.78 9.35
C GLN A 93 5.36 8.46 10.07
N GLU A 94 6.31 8.03 10.90
CA GLU A 94 6.26 6.75 11.59
C GLU A 94 5.01 6.61 12.45
N ASP A 95 4.67 7.65 13.24
CA ASP A 95 3.50 7.66 14.11
C ASP A 95 2.17 7.51 13.35
N PHE A 96 2.14 7.94 12.08
CA PHE A 96 1.00 7.71 11.21
C PHE A 96 1.03 6.28 10.64
N THR A 97 2.14 5.88 10.01
CA THR A 97 2.21 4.68 9.16
C THR A 97 2.32 3.40 9.95
N ARG A 98 3.14 3.38 11.02
CA ARG A 98 3.42 2.16 11.80
C ARG A 98 2.14 1.52 12.36
N PRO A 99 1.21 2.26 12.98
CA PRO A 99 -0.05 1.67 13.46
C PRO A 99 -0.89 1.05 12.34
N TRP A 100 -0.91 1.62 11.13
CA TRP A 100 -1.64 1.05 10.00
C TRP A 100 -1.04 -0.27 9.52
N LEU A 101 0.29 -0.40 9.54
CA LEU A 101 0.97 -1.64 9.17
C LEU A 101 0.79 -2.71 10.25
N GLU A 102 1.03 -2.37 11.51
CA GLU A 102 1.04 -3.31 12.64
C GLU A 102 -0.36 -3.82 13.03
N ASN A 103 -1.42 -3.01 12.81
CA ASN A 103 -2.80 -3.45 13.07
C ASN A 103 -3.47 -4.09 11.84
N SER A 104 -2.75 -4.23 10.73
CA SER A 104 -3.29 -4.88 9.53
C SER A 104 -3.31 -6.41 9.69
N ALA A 105 -4.14 -7.08 8.87
CA ALA A 105 -4.14 -8.54 8.78
C ALA A 105 -2.83 -9.14 8.21
N TYR A 106 -1.88 -8.30 7.78
CA TYR A 106 -0.63 -8.70 7.14
C TYR A 106 0.61 -8.25 7.93
N ALA A 107 0.44 -7.80 9.17
CA ALA A 107 1.51 -7.27 10.00
C ALA A 107 2.69 -8.25 10.17
N ASP A 108 2.40 -9.54 10.24
CA ASP A 108 3.39 -10.63 10.34
C ASP A 108 4.27 -10.77 9.09
N LYS A 109 3.79 -10.28 7.94
CA LYS A 109 4.49 -10.28 6.65
C LYS A 109 5.25 -8.99 6.35
N ILE A 110 5.24 -8.01 7.25
CA ILE A 110 5.83 -6.69 6.99
C ILE A 110 6.93 -6.39 8.00
N LYS A 111 8.11 -6.02 7.50
CA LYS A 111 9.17 -5.38 8.27
C LYS A 111 9.30 -3.94 7.81
N PHE A 112 8.93 -3.03 8.72
CA PHE A 112 9.00 -1.60 8.49
C PHE A 112 10.26 -1.01 9.15
N TYR A 113 11.08 -0.34 8.36
CA TYR A 113 12.34 0.26 8.77
C TYR A 113 12.29 1.78 8.59
N ILE A 114 12.72 2.50 9.62
CA ILE A 114 12.98 3.95 9.55
C ILE A 114 14.48 4.18 9.44
N GLY A 115 14.89 4.98 8.46
CA GLY A 115 16.25 5.51 8.41
C GLY A 115 16.85 5.66 7.01
N ARG A 116 18.14 6.00 7.00
CA ARG A 116 19.00 6.06 5.81
C ARG A 116 20.03 4.94 5.89
N THR A 117 20.14 4.13 4.84
CA THR A 117 21.30 3.24 4.62
C THR A 117 22.58 4.03 4.42
#